data_AF-A0A177HK21-F1
#
_entry.id   AF-A0A177HK21-F1
#
_cell.length_a   1.000
_cell.length_b   1.000
_cell.length_c   1.000
_cell.angle_alpha   90.00
_cell.angle_beta   90.00
_cell.angle_gamma   90.00
#
_symmetry.space_group_name_H-M   'P 1'
#
loop_
_entity.id
_entity.type
_entity.pdbx_description
1 polymer ?
#
loop_
_entity_poly.entity_id
_entity_poly.type
_entity_poly.pdbx_seq_one_letter_code
_entity_poly.pdbx_strand_id
1 'polypeptide(L)'
;MDTESRWHMNNLIYEARMALRDVMEVNIYSQGNDKVYLTVFPELVWEGTEKTQPENVVRSVIDRLHDMELDVAGGESAVGTLLDAGAVEIIRKAA
;
A
#
# COMPACT_ATOMS: atom_id res chain seq x y z
N MET A 1 12.61 -1.13 -20.62
CA MET A 1 12.51 -0.44 -19.32
C MET A 1 13.71 0.47 -19.21
N ASP A 2 13.50 1.78 -19.36
CA ASP A 2 14.57 2.77 -19.28
C ASP A 2 15.00 3.01 -17.82
N THR A 3 16.14 3.68 -17.67
CA THR A 3 16.79 3.90 -16.37
C THR A 3 15.99 4.84 -15.47
N GLU A 4 15.21 5.77 -16.04
CA GLU A 4 14.37 6.73 -15.30
C GLU A 4 13.12 6.04 -14.74
N SER A 5 12.42 5.22 -15.52
CA SER A 5 11.25 4.44 -15.11
C SER A 5 11.61 3.47 -13.99
N ARG A 6 12.78 2.85 -14.07
CA ARG A 6 13.30 1.98 -13.01
C ARG A 6 13.66 2.76 -11.74
N TRP A 7 14.20 3.97 -11.87
CA TRP A 7 14.49 4.83 -10.72
C TRP A 7 13.20 5.31 -10.04
N HIS A 8 12.22 5.75 -10.81
CA HIS A 8 10.91 6.22 -10.34
C HIS A 8 10.12 5.13 -9.60
N MET A 9 10.11 3.91 -10.16
CA MET A 9 9.46 2.76 -9.54
C MET A 9 10.16 2.30 -8.26
N ASN A 10 11.50 2.30 -8.25
CA ASN A 10 12.26 1.99 -7.04
C ASN A 10 12.02 3.03 -5.95
N ASN A 11 11.88 4.31 -6.31
CA ASN A 11 11.57 5.37 -5.37
C ASN A 11 10.17 5.20 -4.77
N LEU A 12 9.15 4.92 -5.59
CA LEU A 12 7.78 4.64 -5.14
C LEU A 12 7.72 3.43 -4.19
N ILE A 13 8.41 2.34 -4.53
CA ILE A 13 8.48 1.15 -3.66
C ILE A 13 9.18 1.49 -2.34
N TYR A 14 10.26 2.26 -2.38
CA TYR A 14 11.00 2.68 -1.18
C TYR A 14 10.15 3.57 -0.27
N GLU A 15 9.51 4.58 -0.84
CA GLU A 15 8.61 5.50 -0.15
C GLU A 15 7.44 4.76 0.51
N ALA A 16 6.75 3.90 -0.25
CA ALA A 16 5.64 3.11 0.27
C ALA A 16 6.09 2.14 1.39
N ARG A 17 7.27 1.52 1.27
CA ARG A 17 7.83 0.64 2.32
C ARG A 17 8.19 1.42 3.58
N MET A 18 8.79 2.59 3.43
CA MET A 18 9.15 3.45 4.56
C MET A 18 7.90 3.94 5.31
N ALA A 19 6.82 4.27 4.58
CA ALA A 19 5.56 4.71 5.16
C ALA A 19 4.88 3.65 6.03
N LEU A 20 5.01 2.38 5.64
CA LEU A 20 4.23 1.28 6.21
C LEU A 20 5.02 0.42 7.21
N ARG A 21 6.31 0.69 7.39
CA ARG A 21 7.23 -0.03 8.26
C ARG A 21 6.73 -0.20 9.71
N ASP A 22 5.98 0.78 10.22
CA ASP A 22 5.52 0.80 11.62
C ASP A 22 4.06 0.32 11.79
N VAL A 23 3.38 -0.09 10.71
CA VAL A 23 1.93 -0.36 10.73
C VAL A 23 1.60 -1.85 10.61
N MET A 24 2.25 -2.60 9.70
CA MET A 24 1.95 -4.01 9.43
C MET A 24 2.98 -4.65 8.48
N GLU A 25 3.06 -5.99 8.46
CA GLU A 25 3.60 -6.76 7.34
C GLU A 25 2.75 -6.58 6.06
N VAL A 26 3.04 -5.50 5.32
CA VAL A 26 2.46 -5.24 3.99
C VAL A 26 3.37 -5.80 2.92
N ASN A 27 2.79 -6.34 1.84
CA ASN A 27 3.56 -6.75 0.67
C ASN A 27 3.41 -5.72 -0.44
N ILE A 28 4.52 -5.05 -0.76
CA ILE A 28 4.62 -4.09 -1.85
C ILE A 28 5.51 -4.68 -2.93
N TYR A 29 4.93 -4.88 -4.11
CA TYR A 29 5.59 -5.53 -5.24
C TYR A 29 5.22 -4.90 -6.59
N SER A 30 6.02 -5.17 -7.61
CA SER A 30 5.74 -4.82 -9.01
C SER A 30 5.72 -6.09 -9.86
N GLN A 31 4.84 -6.12 -10.87
CA GLN A 31 4.77 -7.22 -11.85
C GLN A 31 5.52 -6.91 -13.16
N GLY A 32 6.40 -5.91 -13.17
CA GLY A 32 7.22 -5.57 -14.35
C GLY A 32 6.50 -4.74 -15.42
N ASN A 33 5.33 -4.19 -15.10
CA ASN A 33 4.51 -3.32 -15.95
C ASN A 33 4.47 -1.87 -15.45
N ASP A 34 5.54 -1.41 -14.78
CA ASP A 34 5.67 -0.08 -14.17
C ASP A 34 4.59 0.27 -13.12
N LYS A 35 3.80 -0.72 -12.69
CA LYS A 35 2.80 -0.58 -11.64
C LYS A 35 3.31 -1.15 -10.33
N VAL A 36 2.89 -0.51 -9.24
CA VAL A 36 3.18 -0.94 -7.87
C VAL A 36 1.87 -1.39 -7.24
N TYR A 37 1.89 -2.55 -6.60
CA TYR A 37 0.72 -3.13 -5.95
C TYR A 37 0.96 -3.25 -4.45
N LEU A 38 -0.12 -3.03 -3.70
CA LEU A 38 -0.20 -3.22 -2.26
C LEU A 38 -1.13 -4.40 -1.96
N THR A 39 -0.66 -5.29 -1.11
CA THR A 39 -1.48 -6.29 -0.43
C THR A 39 -1.29 -6.15 1.08
N VAL A 40 -2.39 -6.25 1.81
CA VAL A 40 -2.43 -6.17 3.28
C VAL A 40 -2.85 -7.54 3.81
N PHE A 41 -2.18 -8.04 4.85
CA PHE A 41 -2.48 -9.32 5.49
C PHE A 41 -2.99 -9.05 6.92
N PRO A 42 -4.26 -8.70 7.08
CA PRO A 42 -4.81 -8.28 8.37
C PRO A 42 -4.82 -9.41 9.42
N GLU A 43 -4.76 -10.68 9.01
CA GLU A 43 -4.57 -11.81 9.93
C GLU A 43 -3.16 -11.93 10.52
N LEU A 44 -2.15 -11.30 9.91
CA LEU A 44 -0.76 -11.30 10.38
C LEU A 44 -0.46 -10.14 11.34
N VAL A 45 -1.49 -9.46 11.87
CA VAL A 45 -1.33 -8.36 12.83
C VAL A 45 -0.53 -8.85 14.05
N TRP A 46 0.60 -8.18 14.23
CA TRP A 46 1.66 -8.44 15.22
C TRP A 46 1.10 -8.64 16.64
N GLU A 47 1.65 -9.63 17.36
CA GLU A 47 1.35 -9.92 18.78
C GLU A 47 1.45 -8.63 19.61
N GLY A 48 0.30 -8.09 20.06
CA GLY A 48 0.28 -6.94 20.96
C GLY A 48 -0.91 -6.00 20.85
N THR A 49 -1.76 -6.12 19.81
CA THR A 49 -2.94 -5.26 19.68
C THR A 49 -4.22 -6.06 19.47
N GLU A 50 -4.76 -6.60 20.57
CA GLU A 50 -5.98 -7.44 20.62
C GLU A 50 -7.27 -6.81 20.03
N LYS A 51 -7.25 -5.57 19.51
CA LYS A 51 -8.46 -4.88 19.02
C LYS A 51 -8.25 -3.94 17.84
N THR A 52 -7.21 -4.10 17.05
CA THR A 52 -7.10 -3.30 15.82
C THR A 52 -8.04 -3.89 14.78
N GLN A 53 -9.23 -3.30 14.63
CA GLN A 53 -10.16 -3.70 13.57
C GLN A 53 -9.41 -3.64 12.23
N PRO A 54 -9.37 -4.72 11.44
CA PRO A 54 -8.65 -4.77 10.16
C PRO A 54 -8.91 -3.57 9.25
N GLU A 55 -10.15 -3.08 9.25
CA GLU A 55 -10.57 -1.91 8.49
C GLU A 55 -9.86 -0.63 8.94
N ASN A 56 -9.69 -0.42 10.25
CA ASN A 56 -8.95 0.73 10.76
C ASN A 56 -7.48 0.66 10.36
N VAL A 57 -6.91 -0.54 10.24
CA VAL A 57 -5.52 -0.69 9.78
C VAL A 57 -5.42 -0.38 8.29
N VAL A 58 -6.30 -0.95 7.47
CA VAL A 58 -6.35 -0.66 6.03
C VAL A 58 -6.54 0.85 5.77
N ARG A 59 -7.44 1.51 6.50
CA ARG A 59 -7.63 2.96 6.42
C ARG A 59 -6.37 3.72 6.85
N SER A 60 -5.73 3.32 7.96
CA SER A 60 -4.47 3.95 8.40
C SER A 60 -3.32 3.80 7.41
N VAL A 61 -3.31 2.74 6.61
CA VAL A 61 -2.36 2.51 5.51
C VAL A 61 -2.64 3.46 4.36
N ILE A 62 -3.91 3.60 3.96
CA ILE A 62 -4.35 4.51 2.89
C ILE A 62 -4.09 5.98 3.28
N ASP A 63 -4.39 6.37 4.51
CA ASP A 63 -4.14 7.72 5.02
C ASP A 63 -2.64 8.09 4.94
N ARG A 64 -1.75 7.15 5.28
CA ARG A 64 -0.29 7.36 5.15
C ARG A 64 0.17 7.49 3.70
N LEU A 65 -0.46 6.74 2.77
CA LEU A 65 -0.20 6.94 1.35
C LEU A 65 -0.66 8.34 0.91
N HIS A 66 -1.82 8.80 1.43
CA HIS A 66 -2.35 10.14 1.12
C HIS A 66 -1.43 11.25 1.60
N ASP A 67 -0.81 11.12 2.78
CA ASP A 67 0.17 12.07 3.31
C ASP A 67 1.41 12.24 2.40
N MET A 68 1.63 11.27 1.50
CA MET A 68 2.76 11.23 0.56
C MET A 68 2.36 11.52 -0.89
N GLU A 69 1.17 12.11 -1.10
CA GLU A 69 0.62 12.36 -2.43
C GLU A 69 0.36 11.08 -3.26
N LEU A 70 0.22 9.94 -2.58
CA LEU A 70 -0.13 8.64 -3.17
C LEU A 70 -1.60 8.30 -2.86
N ASP A 71 -2.17 7.39 -3.65
CA ASP A 71 -3.50 6.85 -3.47
C ASP A 71 -3.57 5.40 -3.93
N VAL A 72 -4.71 4.74 -3.69
CA VAL A 72 -5.02 3.40 -4.18
C VAL A 72 -6.06 3.46 -5.30
N ALA A 73 -5.81 2.73 -6.38
CA ALA A 73 -6.77 2.61 -7.46
C ALA A 73 -8.07 1.97 -6.97
N GLY A 74 -9.21 2.58 -7.30
CA GLY A 74 -10.53 2.12 -6.88
C GLY A 74 -11.12 2.86 -5.66
N GLY A 75 -10.37 3.76 -5.01
CA GLY A 75 -10.91 4.57 -3.91
C GLY A 75 -11.50 3.72 -2.79
N GLU A 76 -12.76 3.96 -2.40
CA GLU A 76 -13.42 3.23 -1.30
C GLU A 76 -13.50 1.71 -1.54
N SER A 77 -13.62 1.25 -2.80
CA SER A 77 -13.64 -0.20 -3.08
C SER A 77 -12.28 -0.88 -2.85
N ALA A 78 -11.19 -0.11 -2.78
CA ALA A 78 -9.87 -0.61 -2.45
C ALA A 78 -9.78 -1.11 -1.00
N VAL A 79 -10.55 -0.51 -0.07
CA VAL A 79 -10.60 -0.93 1.33
C VAL A 79 -11.10 -2.38 1.44
N GLY A 80 -12.23 -2.68 0.79
CA GLY A 80 -12.77 -4.05 0.76
C GLY A 80 -11.80 -5.03 0.09
N THR A 81 -11.20 -4.64 -1.04
CA THR A 81 -10.21 -5.47 -1.74
C THR A 81 -9.01 -5.81 -0.86
N LEU A 82 -8.50 -4.84 -0.09
CA LEU A 82 -7.39 -5.06 0.83
C LEU A 82 -7.77 -5.91 2.05
N LEU A 83 -9.01 -5.78 2.53
CA LEU A 83 -9.54 -6.62 3.62
C LEU A 83 -9.67 -8.09 3.22
N ASP A 84 -9.96 -8.35 1.94
CA ASP A 84 -10.01 -9.69 1.35
C ASP A 84 -8.62 -10.21 0.93
N ALA A 85 -7.54 -9.58 1.40
CA ALA A 85 -6.14 -9.84 1.01
C ALA A 85 -5.88 -9.75 -0.52
N GLY A 86 -6.72 -9.00 -1.22
CA GLY A 86 -6.54 -8.67 -2.63
C GLY A 86 -5.44 -7.64 -2.85
N ALA A 87 -5.00 -7.53 -4.11
CA ALA A 87 -4.00 -6.56 -4.51
C ALA A 87 -4.66 -5.30 -5.08
N VAL A 88 -4.21 -4.13 -4.62
CA VAL A 88 -4.63 -2.83 -5.17
C VAL A 88 -3.42 -2.10 -5.73
N GLU A 89 -3.61 -1.41 -6.86
CA GLU A 89 -2.56 -0.60 -7.46
C GLU A 89 -2.36 0.70 -6.68
N ILE A 90 -1.12 1.04 -6.35
CA ILE A 90 -0.74 2.36 -5.83
C ILE A 90 -0.57 3.31 -7.01
N ILE A 91 -1.22 4.46 -6.93
CA ILE A 91 -1.17 5.52 -7.93
C ILE A 91 -0.71 6.82 -7.29
N ARG A 92 -0.17 7.75 -8.09
CA ARG A 92 0.03 9.14 -7.63
C ARG A 92 -1.31 9.87 -7.64
N LYS A 93 -1.59 10.70 -6.63
CA LYS A 93 -2.72 11.62 -6.68
C LYS A 93 -2.54 12.54 -7.89
N ALA A 94 -3.60 12.72 -8.67
CA ALA A 94 -3.64 13.78 -9.66
C ALA A 94 -3.70 15.11 -8.90
N ALA A 95 -2.77 16.02 -9.23
CA ALA A 95 -2.74 17.38 -8.70
C ALA A 95 -4.00 18.18 -9.07
#